data_AF-A0A957PSE2-F1
#
_entry.id   AF-A0A957PSE2-F1
#
_cell.length_a   1.000
_cell.length_b   1.000
_cell.length_c   1.000
_cell.angle_alpha   90.00
_cell.angle_beta   90.00
_cell.angle_gamma   90.00
#
_symmetry.space_group_name_H-M   'P 1'
#
loop_
_entity.id
_entity.type
_entity.pdbx_description
1 polymer ?
#
loop_
_entity_poly.entity_id
_entity_poly.type
_entity_poly.pdbx_seq_one_letter_code
_entity_poly.pdbx_strand_id
1 'polypeptide(L)'
;MIEELSHDQILRYSRHLLMPEVGLQGQIKLKNSSVLVIGTGGLGSPVALYLAAAGIGRIGLVDYDIVDSSNLQRQVIHGTSTVGKLKVESARERLQDLNPDIQVDIYNEPYTSENAMRLAKDYDLIIDGTDNFPTRYLTNDVCVMLVKPNIYGSIFRFDGQVSVFHAEKGPCYRCL
;
A
#
# COMPACT_ATOMS: atom_id res chain seq x y z
N MET A 1 -1.41 -13.48 24.04
CA MET A 1 -1.79 -12.18 24.64
C MET A 1 -2.49 -11.41 23.55
N ILE A 2 -3.68 -10.88 23.81
CA ILE A 2 -4.31 -9.94 22.87
C ILE A 2 -3.49 -8.66 23.01
N GLU A 3 -2.75 -8.27 21.97
CA GLU A 3 -2.04 -7.00 21.98
C GLU A 3 -3.07 -5.87 22.00
N GLU A 4 -3.11 -5.14 23.11
CA GLU A 4 -3.96 -3.97 23.27
C GLU A 4 -3.38 -2.77 22.51
N LEU A 5 -4.26 -1.84 22.12
CA LEU A 5 -3.84 -0.53 21.62
C LEU A 5 -3.28 0.28 22.79
N SER A 6 -2.18 1.01 22.56
CA SER A 6 -1.68 1.96 23.56
C SER A 6 -2.70 3.09 23.79
N HIS A 7 -2.55 3.84 24.88
CA HIS A 7 -3.41 5.01 25.14
C HIS A 7 -3.37 6.01 23.97
N ASP A 8 -2.19 6.31 23.44
CA ASP A 8 -2.02 7.21 22.30
C ASP A 8 -2.68 6.67 21.03
N GLN A 9 -2.59 5.35 20.79
CA GLN A 9 -3.29 4.69 19.69
C GLN A 9 -4.82 4.77 19.84
N ILE A 10 -5.35 4.60 21.05
CA ILE A 10 -6.79 4.76 21.32
C ILE A 10 -7.26 6.18 21.00
N LEU A 11 -6.49 7.20 21.42
CA LEU A 11 -6.81 8.60 21.12
C LEU A 11 -6.75 8.88 19.62
N ARG A 12 -5.68 8.44 18.94
CA ARG A 12 -5.47 8.60 17.50
C ARG A 12 -6.59 7.97 16.68
N TYR A 13 -6.98 6.73 17.01
CA TYR A 13 -7.99 5.97 16.26
C TYR A 13 -9.41 6.10 16.83
N SER A 14 -9.64 7.03 17.75
CA SER A 14 -10.93 7.20 18.45
C SER A 14 -12.13 7.24 17.51
N ARG A 15 -12.01 7.84 16.33
CA ARG A 15 -13.08 7.88 15.31
C ARG A 15 -13.36 6.52 14.67
N HIS A 16 -12.35 5.67 14.46
CA HIS A 16 -12.56 4.31 13.95
C HIS A 16 -13.16 3.40 15.02
N LEU A 17 -12.76 3.58 16.28
CA LEU A 17 -13.28 2.80 17.42
C LEU A 17 -14.78 3.01 17.65
N LEU A 18 -15.32 4.17 17.25
CA LEU A 18 -16.74 4.48 17.33
C LEU A 18 -17.57 3.90 16.17
N MET A 19 -16.93 3.45 15.08
CA MET A 19 -17.63 2.86 13.94
C MET A 19 -17.99 1.40 14.24
N PRO A 20 -19.27 1.00 14.22
CA PRO A 20 -19.68 -0.37 14.55
C PRO A 20 -19.02 -1.45 13.70
N GLU A 21 -18.74 -1.16 12.43
CA GLU A 21 -18.14 -2.08 11.46
C GLU A 21 -16.63 -2.28 11.67
N VAL A 22 -15.98 -1.39 12.44
CA VAL A 22 -14.55 -1.48 12.77
C VAL A 22 -14.38 -1.77 14.26
N GLY A 23 -14.73 -0.81 15.12
CA GLY A 23 -14.59 -0.94 16.57
C GLY A 23 -13.16 -1.27 17.01
N LEU A 24 -13.02 -1.69 18.27
CA LEU A 24 -11.72 -2.08 18.82
C LEU A 24 -11.10 -3.28 18.08
N GLN A 25 -11.91 -4.31 17.79
CA GLN A 25 -11.41 -5.52 17.15
C GLN A 25 -10.94 -5.28 15.71
N GLY A 26 -11.66 -4.47 14.94
CA GLY A 26 -11.25 -4.08 13.60
C GLY A 26 -9.97 -3.24 13.61
N GLN A 27 -9.83 -2.32 14.57
CA GLN A 27 -8.59 -1.52 14.66
C GLN A 27 -7.38 -2.36 15.08
N ILE A 28 -7.55 -3.34 15.99
CA ILE A 28 -6.49 -4.32 16.31
C ILE A 28 -6.14 -5.15 15.08
N LYS A 29 -7.15 -5.55 14.29
CA LYS A 29 -6.91 -6.26 13.03
C LYS A 29 -6.10 -5.42 12.05
N LEU A 30 -6.43 -4.14 11.87
CA LEU A 30 -5.66 -3.21 11.04
C LEU A 30 -4.20 -3.09 11.52
N LYS A 31 -4.00 -2.89 12.83
CA LYS A 31 -2.67 -2.85 13.45
C LYS A 31 -1.86 -4.12 13.21
N ASN A 32 -2.51 -5.28 13.17
CA ASN A 32 -1.83 -6.56 12.94
C ASN A 32 -1.74 -6.95 11.46
N SER A 33 -2.26 -6.11 10.56
CA SER A 33 -2.23 -6.34 9.12
C SER A 33 -0.99 -5.72 8.46
N SER A 34 -0.64 -6.31 7.32
CA SER A 34 0.49 -5.93 6.50
C SER A 34 0.09 -5.78 5.03
N VAL A 35 0.57 -4.71 4.38
CA VAL A 35 0.22 -4.39 2.99
C VAL A 35 1.48 -4.10 2.19
N LEU A 36 1.64 -4.73 1.02
CA LEU A 36 2.66 -4.34 0.03
C LEU A 36 2.03 -3.42 -1.01
N VAL A 37 2.57 -2.21 -1.16
CA VAL A 37 2.15 -1.24 -2.18
C VAL A 37 3.23 -1.18 -3.26
N ILE A 38 2.86 -1.56 -4.48
CA ILE A 38 3.74 -1.55 -5.64
C ILE A 38 3.54 -0.23 -6.39
N GLY A 39 4.57 0.62 -6.37
CA GLY A 39 4.54 1.97 -6.89
C GLY A 39 4.08 2.97 -5.83
N THR A 40 4.85 4.04 -5.65
CA THR A 40 4.54 5.19 -4.77
C THR A 40 4.11 6.43 -5.56
N GLY A 41 3.81 6.25 -6.85
CA GLY A 41 3.35 7.29 -7.77
C GLY A 41 1.90 7.73 -7.55
N GLY A 42 1.20 8.13 -8.61
CA GLY A 42 -0.10 8.82 -8.49
C GLY A 42 -1.20 7.97 -7.85
N LEU A 43 -1.18 6.65 -8.05
CA LEU A 43 -2.11 5.71 -7.43
C LEU A 43 -1.66 5.30 -6.03
N GLY A 44 -0.39 4.92 -5.87
CA GLY A 44 0.15 4.46 -4.59
C GLY A 44 0.24 5.55 -3.53
N SER A 45 0.49 6.81 -3.92
CA SER A 45 0.58 7.97 -3.03
C SER A 45 -0.63 8.10 -2.08
N PRO A 46 -1.86 8.31 -2.57
CA PRO A 46 -3.02 8.45 -1.70
C PRO A 46 -3.32 7.17 -0.93
N VAL A 47 -3.11 6.00 -1.53
CA VAL A 47 -3.37 4.71 -0.88
C VAL A 47 -2.47 4.55 0.36
N ALA A 48 -1.16 4.73 0.20
CA ALA A 48 -0.21 4.57 1.30
C ALA A 48 -0.47 5.57 2.44
N LEU A 49 -0.83 6.82 2.11
CA LEU A 49 -1.20 7.83 3.11
C LEU A 49 -2.41 7.39 3.94
N TYR A 50 -3.47 6.88 3.31
CA TYR A 50 -4.66 6.44 4.04
C TYR A 50 -4.46 5.13 4.78
N LEU A 51 -3.65 4.20 4.28
CA LEU A 51 -3.29 2.99 5.03
C LEU A 51 -2.50 3.33 6.30
N ALA A 52 -1.55 4.26 6.20
CA ALA A 52 -0.80 4.76 7.35
C ALA A 52 -1.71 5.47 8.35
N ALA A 53 -2.58 6.38 7.89
CA ALA A 53 -3.55 7.06 8.74
C ALA A 53 -4.54 6.08 9.41
N ALA A 54 -4.94 5.03 8.70
CA ALA A 54 -5.82 3.98 9.21
C ALA A 54 -5.16 3.09 10.28
N GLY A 55 -3.83 3.14 10.40
CA GLY A 55 -3.08 2.36 11.37
C GLY A 55 -2.81 0.93 10.92
N ILE A 56 -2.59 0.70 9.62
CA ILE A 56 -2.01 -0.56 9.16
C ILE A 56 -0.62 -0.72 9.77
N GLY A 57 -0.38 -1.78 10.52
CA GLY A 57 0.84 -1.90 11.31
C GLY A 57 2.11 -2.04 10.49
N ARG A 58 2.04 -2.66 9.30
CA ARG A 58 3.19 -2.82 8.42
C ARG A 58 2.85 -2.47 6.97
N ILE A 59 3.58 -1.52 6.40
CA ILE A 59 3.42 -1.13 5.00
C ILE A 59 4.76 -1.30 4.27
N GLY A 60 4.78 -2.13 3.24
CA GLY A 60 5.90 -2.26 2.33
C GLY A 60 5.72 -1.37 1.11
N LEU A 61 6.75 -0.64 0.72
CA LEU A 61 6.74 0.24 -0.45
C LEU A 61 7.78 -0.24 -1.47
N VAL A 62 7.34 -0.54 -2.69
CA VAL A 62 8.24 -0.91 -3.79
C VAL A 62 8.20 0.19 -4.85
N ASP A 63 9.31 0.88 -5.04
CA ASP A 63 9.48 1.87 -6.11
C ASP A 63 10.99 2.09 -6.31
N TYR A 64 11.42 2.32 -7.54
CA TYR A 64 12.84 2.51 -7.89
C TYR A 64 13.13 3.92 -8.40
N ASP A 65 12.11 4.75 -8.56
CA ASP A 65 12.24 6.07 -9.11
C ASP A 65 12.67 7.12 -8.07
N ILE A 66 13.01 8.28 -8.59
CA ILE A 66 13.30 9.51 -7.84
C ILE A 66 12.10 10.45 -7.93
N VAL A 67 11.89 11.28 -6.90
CA VAL A 67 10.86 12.32 -6.88
C VAL A 67 11.21 13.41 -7.89
N ASP A 68 10.31 13.66 -8.84
CA ASP A 68 10.41 14.69 -9.86
C ASP A 68 9.33 15.78 -9.68
N SER A 69 9.69 17.05 -9.87
CA SER A 69 8.77 18.17 -9.67
C SER A 69 7.53 18.12 -10.60
N SER A 70 7.69 17.60 -11.83
CA SER A 70 6.58 17.42 -12.79
C SER A 70 5.54 16.40 -12.32
N ASN A 71 5.90 15.55 -11.36
CA ASN A 71 5.05 14.49 -10.85
C ASN A 71 4.25 14.91 -9.62
N LEU A 72 4.61 16.01 -8.96
CA LEU A 72 3.97 16.50 -7.73
C LEU A 72 2.49 16.87 -7.91
N GLN A 73 2.03 17.15 -9.13
CA GLN A 73 0.61 17.43 -9.41
C GLN A 73 -0.32 16.24 -9.11
N ARG A 74 0.22 15.02 -9.00
CA ARG A 74 -0.56 13.79 -8.70
C ARG A 74 0.05 12.89 -7.63
N GLN A 75 1.33 13.04 -7.31
CA GLN A 75 2.04 12.20 -6.33
C GLN A 75 2.09 12.89 -4.96
N VAL A 76 0.91 12.97 -4.32
CA VAL A 76 0.67 13.80 -3.12
C VAL A 76 1.38 13.32 -1.85
N ILE A 77 1.99 12.13 -1.87
CA ILE A 77 2.83 11.67 -0.77
C ILE A 77 4.19 12.38 -0.75
N HIS A 78 4.61 12.95 -1.88
CA HIS A 78 5.86 13.68 -2.03
C HIS A 78 5.63 15.19 -1.97
N GLY A 79 6.71 15.95 -1.78
CA GLY A 79 6.69 17.41 -1.81
C GLY A 79 7.92 18.01 -2.45
N THR A 80 7.88 19.32 -2.71
CA THR A 80 8.99 20.08 -3.34
C THR A 80 10.31 19.90 -2.59
N SER A 81 10.27 19.82 -1.26
CA SER A 81 11.46 19.59 -0.40
C SER A 81 12.11 18.21 -0.60
N THR A 82 11.43 17.27 -1.25
CA THR A 82 11.90 15.90 -1.47
C THR A 82 12.27 15.62 -2.93
N VAL A 83 12.20 16.62 -3.82
CA VAL A 83 12.66 16.48 -5.21
C VAL A 83 14.12 16.07 -5.25
N GLY A 84 14.43 15.05 -6.06
CA GLY A 84 15.77 14.46 -6.13
C GLY A 84 16.04 13.34 -5.12
N LYS A 85 15.15 13.10 -4.13
CA LYS A 85 15.23 11.92 -3.26
C LYS A 85 14.58 10.69 -3.91
N LEU A 86 14.97 9.50 -3.46
CA LEU A 86 14.26 8.26 -3.81
C LEU A 86 12.79 8.35 -3.38
N LYS A 87 11.86 7.92 -4.25
CA LYS A 87 10.43 7.99 -3.93
C LYS A 87 10.09 7.16 -2.68
N VAL A 88 10.63 5.95 -2.55
CA VAL A 88 10.39 5.12 -1.36
C VAL A 88 10.88 5.77 -0.06
N GLU A 89 11.99 6.51 -0.08
CA GLU A 89 12.50 7.21 1.09
C GLU A 89 11.62 8.40 1.45
N SER A 90 11.28 9.24 0.46
CA SER A 90 10.35 10.37 0.62
C SER A 90 8.99 9.90 1.15
N ALA A 91 8.46 8.82 0.60
CA ALA A 91 7.21 8.21 1.05
C ALA A 91 7.32 7.71 2.49
N ARG A 92 8.37 6.95 2.84
CA ARG A 92 8.58 6.46 4.22
C ARG A 92 8.64 7.59 5.23
N GLU A 93 9.45 8.63 4.96
CA GLU A 93 9.54 9.82 5.82
C GLU A 93 8.15 10.43 6.04
N ARG A 94 7.36 10.56 4.97
CA ARG A 94 6.00 11.13 5.05
C ARG A 94 5.03 10.25 5.83
N LEU A 95 5.07 8.93 5.65
CA LEU A 95 4.18 8.01 6.37
C LEU A 95 4.51 7.97 7.86
N GLN A 96 5.79 7.98 8.21
CA GLN A 96 6.23 8.00 9.61
C GLN A 96 5.93 9.33 10.32
N ASP A 97 6.01 10.46 9.60
CA ASP A 97 5.54 11.76 10.08
C ASP A 97 4.02 11.77 10.34
N LEU A 98 3.25 11.13 9.47
CA LEU A 98 1.80 11.00 9.62
C LEU A 98 1.42 10.08 10.79
N ASN A 99 2.10 8.93 10.90
CA ASN A 99 1.85 7.93 11.93
C ASN A 99 3.17 7.26 12.37
N PRO A 100 3.72 7.59 13.54
CA PRO A 100 4.99 7.03 14.00
C PRO A 100 4.87 5.59 14.52
N ASP A 101 3.65 5.09 14.72
CA ASP A 101 3.39 3.77 15.33
C ASP A 101 3.44 2.61 14.33
N ILE A 102 3.58 2.90 13.02
CA ILE A 102 3.58 1.89 11.96
C ILE A 102 5.01 1.56 11.52
N GLN A 103 5.22 0.31 11.13
CA GLN A 103 6.43 -0.12 10.42
C GLN A 103 6.28 0.18 8.93
N VAL A 104 7.30 0.81 8.34
CA VAL A 104 7.36 1.07 6.91
C VAL A 104 8.64 0.48 6.32
N ASP A 105 8.48 -0.58 5.54
CA ASP A 105 9.58 -1.24 4.84
C ASP A 105 9.70 -0.64 3.43
N ILE A 106 10.94 -0.42 2.97
CA ILE A 106 11.20 0.15 1.65
C ILE A 106 12.02 -0.81 0.80
N TYR A 107 11.65 -0.89 -0.48
CA TYR A 107 12.35 -1.68 -1.49
C TYR A 107 12.64 -0.77 -2.68
N ASN A 108 13.86 -0.23 -2.71
CA ASN A 108 14.35 0.60 -3.82
C ASN A 108 14.81 -0.27 -5.00
N GLU A 109 13.89 -1.06 -5.55
CA GLU A 109 14.13 -1.97 -6.66
C GLU A 109 12.87 -2.07 -7.55
N PRO A 110 13.01 -2.30 -8.86
CA PRO A 110 11.87 -2.58 -9.71
C PRO A 110 11.18 -3.87 -9.26
N TYR A 111 9.84 -3.93 -9.38
CA TYR A 111 9.09 -5.15 -9.08
C TYR A 111 9.10 -6.08 -10.30
N THR A 112 9.87 -7.17 -10.23
CA THR A 112 10.16 -8.07 -11.35
C THR A 112 9.92 -9.54 -11.00
N SER A 113 9.92 -10.43 -12.00
CA SER A 113 9.74 -11.87 -11.79
C SER A 113 10.76 -12.48 -10.82
N GLU A 114 11.95 -11.90 -10.74
CA GLU A 114 13.05 -12.40 -9.90
C GLU A 114 12.84 -12.09 -8.41
N ASN A 115 12.15 -10.99 -8.06
CA ASN A 115 11.99 -10.55 -6.68
C ASN A 115 10.55 -10.58 -6.15
N ALA A 116 9.55 -10.59 -7.04
CA ALA A 116 8.15 -10.38 -6.68
C ALA A 116 7.63 -11.36 -5.61
N MET A 117 7.92 -12.65 -5.78
CA MET A 117 7.51 -13.69 -4.82
C MET A 117 8.13 -13.45 -3.43
N ARG A 118 9.43 -13.11 -3.39
CA ARG A 118 10.16 -12.84 -2.13
C ARG A 118 9.61 -11.61 -1.43
N LEU A 119 9.24 -10.57 -2.18
CA LEU A 119 8.70 -9.33 -1.63
C LEU A 119 7.26 -9.51 -1.13
N ALA A 120 6.40 -10.19 -1.89
CA ALA A 120 4.97 -10.31 -1.58
C ALA A 120 4.65 -11.37 -0.50
N LYS A 121 5.48 -12.38 -0.30
CA LYS A 121 5.17 -13.53 0.59
C LYS A 121 4.89 -13.16 2.05
N ASP A 122 5.42 -12.04 2.56
CA ASP A 122 5.33 -11.67 3.99
C ASP A 122 4.25 -10.60 4.27
N TYR A 123 3.41 -10.26 3.27
CA TYR A 123 2.33 -9.25 3.39
C TYR A 123 0.95 -9.86 3.23
N ASP A 124 -0.07 -9.44 3.97
CA ASP A 124 -1.40 -10.06 3.92
C ASP A 124 -2.15 -9.79 2.61
N LEU A 125 -1.94 -8.62 2.02
CA LEU A 125 -2.53 -8.22 0.74
C LEU A 125 -1.58 -7.33 -0.05
N ILE A 126 -1.76 -7.33 -1.37
CA ILE A 126 -0.92 -6.60 -2.31
C ILE A 126 -1.77 -5.57 -3.04
N ILE A 127 -1.26 -4.34 -3.15
CA ILE A 127 -1.88 -3.26 -3.91
C ILE A 127 -1.02 -2.93 -5.12
N ASP A 128 -1.63 -3.02 -6.29
CA ASP A 128 -1.03 -2.57 -7.53
C ASP A 128 -1.32 -1.08 -7.76
N GLY A 129 -0.32 -0.24 -7.48
CA GLY A 129 -0.32 1.19 -7.75
C GLY A 129 0.39 1.55 -9.06
N THR A 130 0.64 0.58 -9.95
CA THR A 130 1.39 0.78 -11.19
C THR A 130 0.50 1.05 -12.40
N ASP A 131 1.06 1.75 -13.37
CA ASP A 131 0.37 2.15 -14.60
C ASP A 131 0.78 1.32 -15.84
N ASN A 132 1.53 0.22 -15.66
CA ASN A 132 2.04 -0.59 -16.76
C ASN A 132 1.49 -2.03 -16.75
N PHE A 133 1.23 -2.58 -17.94
CA PHE A 133 0.67 -3.92 -18.09
C PHE A 133 1.57 -5.04 -17.56
N PRO A 134 2.89 -5.07 -17.83
CA PRO A 134 3.76 -6.14 -17.33
C PRO A 134 3.67 -6.33 -15.81
N THR A 135 3.77 -5.25 -15.03
CA THR A 135 3.68 -5.33 -13.57
C THR A 135 2.29 -5.77 -13.10
N ARG A 136 1.20 -5.36 -13.78
CA ARG A 136 -0.17 -5.80 -13.45
C ARG A 136 -0.35 -7.30 -13.55
N TYR A 137 0.10 -7.89 -14.66
CA TYR A 137 0.04 -9.35 -14.85
C TYR A 137 0.95 -10.09 -13.87
N LEU A 138 2.15 -9.56 -13.62
CA LEU A 138 3.07 -10.15 -12.64
C LEU A 138 2.47 -10.14 -11.23
N THR A 139 1.95 -9.00 -10.77
CA THR A 139 1.30 -8.85 -9.46
C THR A 139 0.13 -9.81 -9.32
N ASN A 140 -0.71 -9.92 -10.36
CA ASN A 140 -1.78 -10.90 -10.39
C ASN A 140 -1.26 -12.32 -10.19
N ASP A 141 -0.29 -12.75 -10.97
CA ASP A 141 0.20 -14.13 -10.96
C ASP A 141 0.82 -14.49 -9.61
N VAL A 142 1.56 -13.55 -9.03
CA VAL A 142 2.14 -13.69 -7.69
C VAL A 142 1.04 -13.82 -6.63
N CYS A 143 0.00 -12.98 -6.69
CA CYS A 143 -1.13 -13.06 -5.77
C CYS A 143 -1.93 -14.37 -5.93
N VAL A 144 -2.09 -14.87 -7.15
CA VAL A 144 -2.71 -16.19 -7.40
C VAL A 144 -1.87 -17.29 -6.75
N MET A 145 -0.56 -17.31 -7.00
CA MET A 145 0.35 -18.34 -6.48
C MET A 145 0.48 -18.30 -4.95
N LEU A 146 0.43 -17.11 -4.35
CA LEU A 146 0.51 -16.92 -2.90
C LEU A 146 -0.85 -17.00 -2.21
N VAL A 147 -1.94 -17.13 -2.95
CA VAL A 147 -3.32 -17.12 -2.44
C VAL A 147 -3.59 -15.83 -1.63
N LYS A 148 -3.30 -14.68 -2.25
CA LYS A 148 -3.44 -13.36 -1.63
C LYS A 148 -4.41 -12.48 -2.40
N PRO A 149 -5.14 -11.59 -1.71
CA PRO A 149 -5.90 -10.54 -2.38
C PRO A 149 -4.98 -9.58 -3.14
N ASN A 150 -5.34 -9.28 -4.39
CA ASN A 150 -4.76 -8.25 -5.23
C ASN A 150 -5.76 -7.10 -5.38
N ILE A 151 -5.42 -5.92 -4.86
CA ILE A 151 -6.22 -4.71 -5.01
C ILE A 151 -5.62 -3.94 -6.19
N TYR A 152 -6.38 -3.90 -7.27
CA TYR A 152 -5.96 -3.30 -8.53
C TYR A 152 -6.53 -1.89 -8.68
N GLY A 153 -5.67 -0.95 -9.09
CA GLY A 153 -6.07 0.37 -9.55
C GLY A 153 -5.45 0.69 -10.91
N SER A 154 -6.20 1.39 -11.77
CA SER A 154 -5.65 1.94 -13.00
C SER A 154 -6.35 3.23 -13.40
N ILE A 155 -5.65 4.08 -14.13
CA ILE A 155 -6.18 5.33 -14.66
C ILE A 155 -5.79 5.42 -16.13
N PHE A 156 -6.71 5.90 -16.96
CA PHE A 156 -6.46 6.30 -18.33
C PHE A 156 -7.20 7.62 -18.61
N ARG A 157 -6.45 8.72 -18.71
CA ARG A 157 -7.00 10.08 -18.91
C ARG A 157 -8.02 10.45 -17.82
N PHE A 158 -9.31 10.41 -18.15
CA PHE A 158 -10.42 10.76 -17.26
C PHE A 158 -11.14 9.54 -16.68
N ASP A 159 -10.73 8.34 -17.08
CA ASP A 159 -11.33 7.09 -16.62
C ASP A 159 -10.44 6.42 -15.59
N GLY A 160 -11.05 5.89 -14.53
CA GLY A 160 -10.41 5.09 -13.51
C GLY A 160 -11.08 3.72 -13.41
N GLN A 161 -10.30 2.71 -13.06
CA GLN A 161 -10.81 1.39 -12.73
C GLN A 161 -10.21 0.92 -11.42
N VAL A 162 -11.03 0.29 -10.59
CA VAL A 162 -10.63 -0.36 -9.35
C VAL A 162 -11.32 -1.71 -9.27
N SER A 163 -10.60 -2.73 -8.81
CA SER A 163 -11.17 -4.05 -8.57
C SER A 163 -10.38 -4.77 -7.48
N VAL A 164 -11.03 -5.75 -6.85
CA VAL A 164 -10.38 -6.69 -5.92
C VAL A 164 -10.39 -8.05 -6.59
N PHE A 165 -9.20 -8.59 -6.85
CA PHE A 165 -9.02 -9.93 -7.38
C PHE A 165 -8.52 -10.85 -6.27
N HIS A 166 -9.18 -11.99 -6.09
CA HIS A 166 -8.77 -12.99 -5.10
C HIS A 166 -9.14 -14.38 -5.61
N ALA A 167 -8.17 -15.07 -6.20
CA ALA A 167 -8.40 -16.32 -6.94
C ALA A 167 -9.02 -17.45 -6.09
N GLU A 168 -8.81 -17.44 -4.78
CA GLU A 168 -9.44 -18.38 -3.85
C GLU A 168 -10.96 -18.16 -3.74
N LYS A 169 -11.42 -16.93 -3.91
CA LYS A 169 -12.81 -16.51 -3.64
C LYS A 169 -13.54 -15.96 -4.86
N GLY A 170 -12.87 -15.83 -6.01
CA GLY A 170 -13.40 -15.16 -7.19
C GLY A 170 -12.40 -15.14 -8.35
N PRO A 171 -12.62 -14.30 -9.37
CA PRO A 171 -11.74 -14.24 -10.54
C PRO A 171 -10.37 -13.63 -10.19
N CYS A 172 -9.39 -13.94 -11.04
CA CYS A 172 -8.11 -13.23 -11.08
C CYS A 172 -8.11 -12.20 -12.23
N TYR A 173 -7.11 -11.32 -12.28
CA TYR A 173 -7.01 -10.30 -13.32
C TYR A 173 -6.97 -10.90 -14.74
N ARG A 174 -6.31 -12.07 -14.91
CA ARG A 174 -6.28 -12.79 -16.21
C ARG A 174 -7.63 -13.34 -16.65
N CYS A 175 -8.63 -13.38 -15.79
CA CYS A 175 -9.98 -13.84 -16.14
C CYS A 175 -10.83 -12.74 -16.80
N LEU A 176 -10.36 -11.49 -16.77
CA LEU A 176 -10.95 -10.34 -17.46
C LEU A 176 -10.36 -10.20 -18.87
#